data_AF-A0AAE0TKJ2-F1
#
_entry.id   AF-A0AAE0TKJ2-F1
#
_cell.length_a   1.000
_cell.length_b   1.000
_cell.length_c   1.000
_cell.angle_alpha   90.00
_cell.angle_beta   90.00
_cell.angle_gamma   90.00
#
_symmetry.space_group_name_H-M   'P 1'
#
loop_
_entity.id
_entity.type
_entity.pdbx_description
1 polymer ?
#
loop_
_entity_poly.entity_id
_entity_poly.type
_entity_poly.pdbx_seq_one_letter_code
_entity_poly.pdbx_strand_id
1 'polypeptide(L)'
;MVNTRRTTDESRQAAIADRPRRKTKRQLKKELTETEIKFRKACDQIIILNKKMESVQKRYNRAKETNFRIFRYKLRLRLAIIEGVRNVYYEYANRKANDIVNIRRELYGEIVEIVTTGADDESDSN
;
A
#
# COMPACT_ATOMS: atom_id res chain seq x y z
N MET A 1 -42.41 -26.53 24.55
CA MET A 1 -42.42 -26.34 23.08
C MET A 1 -42.04 -24.89 22.77
N VAL A 2 -40.77 -24.61 22.44
CA VAL A 2 -40.26 -23.25 22.27
C VAL A 2 -39.88 -22.99 20.81
N ASN A 3 -40.72 -22.15 20.21
CA ASN A 3 -40.60 -21.32 19.02
C ASN A 3 -39.22 -21.28 18.29
N THR A 4 -38.97 -22.23 17.39
CA THR A 4 -37.75 -22.30 16.56
C THR A 4 -37.85 -21.51 15.23
N ARG A 5 -39.02 -20.92 14.90
CA ARG A 5 -39.25 -20.25 13.60
C ARG A 5 -39.01 -18.74 13.59
N ARG A 6 -38.91 -18.07 14.75
CA ARG A 6 -38.67 -16.61 14.81
C ARG A 6 -37.21 -16.20 14.58
N THR A 7 -36.25 -17.07 14.91
CA THR A 7 -34.81 -16.75 14.88
C THR A 7 -34.24 -16.65 13.45
N THR A 8 -34.82 -17.36 12.49
CA THR A 8 -34.34 -17.37 11.10
C THR A 8 -34.75 -16.13 10.29
N ASP A 9 -35.84 -15.47 10.66
CA ASP A 9 -36.36 -14.29 9.95
C ASP A 9 -35.66 -13.01 10.42
N GLU A 10 -35.41 -12.87 11.73
CA GLU A 10 -34.58 -11.78 12.30
C GLU A 10 -33.15 -11.82 11.75
N SER A 11 -32.57 -13.01 11.60
CA SER A 11 -31.23 -13.19 11.01
C SER A 11 -31.17 -12.82 9.53
N ARG A 12 -32.26 -13.06 8.77
CA ARG A 12 -32.38 -12.64 7.36
C ARG A 12 -32.63 -11.14 7.21
N GLN A 13 -33.44 -10.55 8.07
CA GLN A 13 -33.67 -9.09 8.10
C GLN A 13 -32.43 -8.31 8.55
N ALA A 14 -31.65 -8.84 9.50
CA ALA A 14 -30.35 -8.28 9.88
C ALA A 14 -29.34 -8.30 8.72
N ALA A 15 -29.29 -9.40 7.95
CA ALA A 15 -28.41 -9.53 6.79
C ALA A 15 -28.79 -8.62 5.59
N ILE A 16 -30.05 -8.21 5.48
CA ILE A 16 -30.51 -7.24 4.47
C ILE A 16 -30.16 -5.80 4.89
N ALA A 17 -30.21 -5.50 6.19
CA ALA A 17 -29.91 -4.18 6.74
C ALA A 17 -28.42 -3.80 6.69
N ASP A 18 -27.52 -4.80 6.73
CA ASP A 18 -26.06 -4.60 6.72
C ASP A 18 -25.44 -4.59 5.31
N ARG A 19 -26.26 -4.62 4.25
CA ARG A 19 -25.72 -4.43 2.90
C ARG A 19 -25.24 -2.98 2.75
N PRO A 20 -23.95 -2.75 2.47
CA PRO A 20 -23.45 -1.39 2.28
C PRO A 20 -24.24 -0.73 1.15
N ARG A 21 -24.79 0.46 1.44
CA ARG A 21 -25.50 1.25 0.43
C ARG A 21 -24.58 1.44 -0.77
N ARG A 22 -25.01 1.00 -1.96
CA ARG A 22 -24.28 1.24 -3.21
C ARG A 22 -23.98 2.73 -3.33
N LYS A 23 -22.69 3.06 -3.51
CA LYS A 23 -22.25 4.45 -3.65
C LYS A 23 -22.82 5.03 -4.94
N THR A 24 -23.21 6.29 -4.89
CA THR A 24 -23.61 7.02 -6.10
C THR A 24 -22.39 7.25 -7.01
N LYS A 25 -22.60 7.39 -8.32
CA LYS A 25 -21.54 7.69 -9.29
C LYS A 25 -20.72 8.92 -8.90
N ARG A 26 -21.35 9.94 -8.31
CA ARG A 26 -20.68 11.15 -7.82
C ARG A 26 -19.74 10.85 -6.64
N GLN A 27 -20.15 10.00 -5.71
CA GLN A 27 -19.32 9.59 -4.58
C GLN A 27 -18.11 8.78 -5.04
N LEU A 28 -18.32 7.83 -5.96
CA LEU A 28 -17.25 7.02 -6.53
C LEU A 28 -16.21 7.87 -7.28
N LYS A 29 -16.64 8.87 -8.06
CA LYS A 29 -15.71 9.80 -8.73
C LYS A 29 -14.87 10.59 -7.74
N LYS A 30 -15.49 11.09 -6.67
CA LYS A 30 -14.77 11.83 -5.61
C LYS A 30 -13.73 10.92 -4.94
N GLU A 31 -14.14 9.71 -4.59
CA GLU A 31 -13.26 8.71 -3.98
C GLU A 31 -12.11 8.29 -4.90
N LEU A 32 -12.36 8.15 -6.21
CA LEU A 32 -11.33 7.88 -7.20
C LEU A 32 -10.25 8.96 -7.16
N THR A 33 -10.63 10.23 -7.28
CA THR A 33 -9.70 11.36 -7.26
C THR A 33 -8.91 11.42 -5.95
N GLU A 34 -9.58 11.23 -4.80
CA GLU A 34 -8.90 11.21 -3.51
C GLU A 34 -7.89 10.06 -3.39
N THR A 35 -8.23 8.89 -3.93
CA THR A 35 -7.39 7.70 -3.89
C THR A 35 -6.19 7.84 -4.82
N GLU A 36 -6.37 8.40 -6.02
CA GLU A 36 -5.28 8.73 -6.95
C GLU A 36 -4.30 9.75 -6.35
N ILE A 37 -4.80 10.77 -5.65
CA ILE A 37 -3.94 11.73 -4.94
C ILE A 37 -3.12 11.03 -3.85
N LYS A 38 -3.75 10.14 -3.07
CA LYS A 38 -3.07 9.37 -2.01
C LYS A 38 -2.01 8.43 -2.58
N PHE A 39 -2.30 7.76 -3.70
CA PHE A 39 -1.35 6.91 -4.41
C PHE A 39 -0.13 7.70 -4.87
N ARG A 40 -0.33 8.82 -5.58
CA ARG A 40 0.75 9.68 -6.05
C ARG A 40 1.63 10.17 -4.89
N LYS A 41 1.01 10.63 -3.80
CA LYS A 41 1.74 11.04 -2.60
C LYS A 41 2.58 9.90 -2.02
N ALA A 42 2.09 8.66 -2.02
CA ALA A 42 2.85 7.51 -1.57
C ALA A 42 4.08 7.26 -2.46
N CYS A 43 3.92 7.33 -3.78
CA CYS A 43 5.03 7.25 -4.73
C CYS A 43 6.07 8.35 -4.50
N ASP A 44 5.63 9.59 -4.26
CA ASP A 44 6.53 10.70 -3.93
C ASP A 44 7.34 10.42 -2.66
N GLN A 45 6.69 9.88 -1.62
CA GLN A 45 7.39 9.48 -0.38
C GLN A 45 8.43 8.39 -0.63
N ILE A 46 8.13 7.39 -1.46
CA ILE A 46 9.09 6.33 -1.83
C ILE A 46 10.33 6.94 -2.49
N ILE A 47 10.15 7.87 -3.43
CA ILE A 47 11.25 8.56 -4.12
C ILE A 47 12.12 9.34 -3.12
N ILE A 48 11.49 10.09 -2.20
CA ILE A 48 12.20 10.84 -1.15
C ILE A 48 12.99 9.90 -0.25
N LEU A 49 12.39 8.78 0.17
CA LEU A 49 13.02 7.80 1.05
C LEU A 49 14.20 7.11 0.35
N ASN A 50 14.09 6.79 -0.94
CA ASN A 50 15.21 6.25 -1.73
C ASN A 50 16.40 7.21 -1.78
N LYS A 51 16.17 8.50 -2.05
CA LYS A 51 17.22 9.53 -2.02
C LYS A 51 17.87 9.64 -0.64
N LYS A 52 17.05 9.58 0.42
CA LYS A 52 17.54 9.63 1.80
C LYS A 52 18.39 8.40 2.14
N MET A 53 17.94 7.22 1.72
CA MET A 53 18.65 5.95 1.90
C MET A 53 20.01 5.99 1.22
N GLU A 54 20.09 6.44 -0.04
CA GLU A 54 21.34 6.61 -0.78
C GLU A 54 22.32 7.56 -0.07
N SER A 55 21.82 8.70 0.43
CA SER A 55 22.63 9.66 1.20
C SER A 55 23.20 9.05 2.48
N VAL A 56 22.39 8.29 3.23
CA VAL A 56 22.85 7.60 4.45
C VAL A 56 23.83 6.48 4.11
N GLN A 57 23.60 5.75 3.02
CA GLN A 57 24.48 4.68 2.56
C GLN A 57 25.87 5.23 2.20
N LYS A 58 25.94 6.36 1.47
CA LYS A 58 27.22 7.02 1.16
C LYS A 58 27.99 7.39 2.43
N ARG A 59 27.31 7.91 3.46
CA ARG A 59 27.94 8.23 4.76
C ARG A 59 28.38 6.96 5.49
N TYR A 60 27.60 5.89 5.42
CA TYR A 60 27.95 4.60 6.01
C TYR A 60 29.22 4.03 5.38
N ASN A 61 29.32 4.06 4.05
CA ASN A 61 30.50 3.59 3.31
C ASN A 61 31.75 4.38 3.74
N ARG A 62 31.68 5.70 3.82
CA ARG A 62 32.78 6.54 4.33
C ARG A 62 33.16 6.20 5.77
N ALA A 63 32.18 5.97 6.66
CA ALA A 63 32.43 5.56 8.04
C ALA A 63 33.04 4.14 8.15
N LYS A 64 32.76 3.28 7.15
CA LYS A 64 33.37 1.95 7.02
C LYS A 64 34.83 2.06 6.61
N GLU A 65 35.14 2.88 5.62
CA GLU A 65 36.51 3.15 5.16
C GLU A 65 37.39 3.76 6.26
N THR A 66 36.84 4.71 7.02
CA THR A 66 37.54 5.39 8.13
C THR A 66 37.50 4.63 9.47
N ASN A 67 36.87 3.45 9.50
CA ASN A 67 36.73 2.56 10.66
C ASN A 67 36.08 3.17 11.92
N PHE A 68 35.24 4.20 11.77
CA PHE A 68 34.54 4.82 12.90
C PHE A 68 33.34 3.98 13.38
N ARG A 69 33.61 3.01 14.27
CA ARG A 69 32.63 2.00 14.73
C ARG A 69 31.29 2.55 15.23
N ILE A 70 31.30 3.61 16.03
CA ILE A 70 30.07 4.20 16.60
C ILE A 70 29.19 4.78 15.49
N PHE A 71 29.79 5.48 14.52
CA PHE A 71 29.05 6.05 13.38
C PHE A 71 28.47 4.97 12.48
N ARG A 72 29.19 3.87 12.23
CA ARG A 72 28.68 2.72 11.45
C ARG A 72 27.39 2.16 12.05
N TYR A 73 27.38 1.94 13.36
CA TYR A 73 26.19 1.39 14.03
C TYR A 73 25.00 2.34 13.93
N LYS A 74 25.19 3.63 14.22
CA LYS A 74 24.14 4.65 14.11
C LYS A 74 23.59 4.75 12.68
N LEU A 75 24.47 4.69 11.67
CA LEU A 75 24.08 4.77 10.27
C LEU A 75 23.35 3.50 9.80
N ARG A 76 23.78 2.31 10.25
CA ARG A 76 23.07 1.05 9.98
C ARG A 76 21.65 1.06 10.57
N LEU A 77 21.46 1.53 11.80
CA LEU A 77 20.13 1.67 12.38
C LEU A 77 19.25 2.62 11.56
N ARG A 78 19.81 3.75 11.11
CA ARG A 78 19.08 4.69 10.25
C ARG A 78 18.69 4.09 8.90
N LEU A 79 19.56 3.29 8.29
CA LEU A 79 19.25 2.57 7.05
C LEU A 79 18.07 1.62 7.24
N ALA A 80 18.10 0.78 8.28
CA ALA A 80 17.04 -0.16 8.59
C ALA A 80 15.68 0.53 8.82
N ILE A 81 15.67 1.67 9.52
CA ILE A 81 14.44 2.46 9.73
C ILE A 81 13.92 3.03 8.41
N ILE A 82 14.79 3.61 7.57
CA ILE A 82 14.38 4.19 6.28
C ILE A 82 13.81 3.11 5.37
N GLU A 83 14.46 1.95 5.31
CA GLU A 83 14.02 0.79 4.54
C GLU A 83 12.64 0.29 5.01
N GLY A 84 12.45 0.13 6.33
CA GLY A 84 11.15 -0.28 6.89
C GLY A 84 10.03 0.71 6.54
N VAL A 85 10.27 2.01 6.69
CA VAL A 85 9.26 3.04 6.33
C VAL A 85 8.98 3.04 4.83
N ARG A 86 10.00 2.85 3.99
CA ARG A 86 9.83 2.75 2.53
C ARG A 86 8.95 1.56 2.16
N ASN A 87 9.17 0.40 2.77
CA ASN A 87 8.38 -0.80 2.50
C ASN A 87 6.90 -0.60 2.87
N VAL A 88 6.62 0.08 3.99
CA VAL A 88 5.24 0.45 4.36
C VAL A 88 4.57 1.32 3.29
N TYR A 89 5.31 2.27 2.70
CA TYR A 89 4.77 3.08 1.60
C TYR A 89 4.56 2.27 0.31
N TYR A 90 5.41 1.29 0.00
CA TYR A 90 5.16 0.36 -1.11
C TYR A 90 3.86 -0.42 -0.91
N GLU A 91 3.65 -1.02 0.27
CA GLU A 91 2.40 -1.73 0.59
C GLU A 91 1.18 -0.81 0.53
N TYR A 92 1.32 0.43 1.03
CA TYR A 92 0.25 1.42 0.97
C TYR A 92 -0.06 1.85 -0.47
N ALA A 93 0.96 2.08 -1.30
CA ALA A 93 0.80 2.40 -2.71
C ALA A 93 0.12 1.25 -3.45
N ASN A 94 0.52 0.00 -3.22
CA ASN A 94 -0.11 -1.19 -3.81
C ASN A 94 -1.59 -1.30 -3.42
N ARG A 95 -1.92 -1.08 -2.14
CA ARG A 95 -3.34 -1.05 -1.70
C ARG A 95 -4.12 0.05 -2.42
N LYS A 96 -3.55 1.26 -2.54
CA LYS A 96 -4.22 2.37 -3.24
C LYS A 96 -4.36 2.14 -4.75
N ALA A 97 -3.38 1.49 -5.39
CA ALA A 97 -3.47 1.09 -6.78
C ALA A 97 -4.63 0.09 -7.00
N ASN A 98 -4.75 -0.91 -6.13
CA ASN A 98 -5.88 -1.85 -6.14
C ASN A 98 -7.22 -1.14 -5.93
N ASP A 99 -7.31 -0.21 -4.99
CA ASP A 99 -8.51 0.60 -4.77
C ASP A 99 -8.89 1.38 -6.05
N ILE A 100 -7.93 2.00 -6.74
CA ILE A 100 -8.14 2.73 -8.00
C ILE A 100 -8.70 1.80 -9.08
N VAL A 101 -8.11 0.62 -9.26
CA VAL A 101 -8.59 -0.37 -10.23
C VAL A 101 -10.02 -0.78 -9.94
N ASN A 102 -10.34 -1.07 -8.68
CA ASN A 102 -11.69 -1.47 -8.28
C ASN A 102 -12.71 -0.35 -8.53
N ILE A 103 -12.38 0.89 -8.19
CA ILE A 103 -13.26 2.04 -8.40
C ILE A 103 -13.45 2.34 -9.89
N ARG A 104 -12.39 2.25 -10.71
CA ARG A 104 -12.49 2.43 -12.17
C ARG A 104 -13.34 1.35 -12.82
N ARG A 105 -13.18 0.09 -12.38
CA ARG A 105 -14.03 -1.02 -12.81
C ARG A 105 -15.50 -0.77 -12.49
N GLU A 106 -15.81 -0.28 -11.28
CA GLU A 106 -17.18 0.03 -10.87
C GLU A 106 -17.77 1.23 -11.63
N LEU A 107 -16.97 2.26 -11.91
CA LEU A 107 -17.42 3.48 -12.59
C LEU A 107 -17.58 3.34 -14.11
N TYR A 108 -16.68 2.59 -14.75
CA TYR A 108 -16.48 2.60 -16.20
C TYR A 108 -16.52 1.21 -16.83
N GLY A 109 -16.51 0.12 -16.05
CA GLY A 109 -16.38 -1.23 -16.57
C GLY A 109 -14.97 -1.57 -17.09
N GLU A 110 -13.98 -0.73 -16.80
CA GLU A 110 -12.59 -0.93 -17.23
C GLU A 110 -11.93 -2.10 -16.47
N ILE A 111 -11.23 -2.97 -17.22
CA ILE A 111 -10.34 -3.98 -16.66
C ILE A 111 -8.92 -3.42 -16.77
N VAL A 112 -8.40 -2.88 -15.67
CA VAL A 112 -7.03 -2.38 -15.57
C VAL A 112 -6.20 -3.42 -14.83
N GLU A 113 -5.18 -3.95 -15.49
CA GLU A 113 -4.18 -4.82 -14.84
C GLU A 113 -3.06 -3.98 -14.24
N ILE A 114 -2.74 -4.23 -12.98
CA ILE A 114 -1.59 -3.62 -12.32
C ILE A 114 -0.36 -4.44 -12.71
N VAL A 115 0.42 -3.92 -13.64
CA VAL A 115 1.70 -4.52 -14.02
C VAL A 115 2.68 -4.33 -12.86
N THR A 116 3.01 -5.42 -12.18
CA THR A 116 4.09 -5.46 -11.17
C THR A 116 5.34 -6.02 -11.84
N THR A 117 6.07 -5.19 -12.57
CA THR A 117 7.30 -5.56 -13.30
C THR A 117 8.51 -5.79 -12.39
N GLY A 118 8.37 -6.52 -11.27
CA GLY A 118 9.46 -6.61 -10.30
C GLY A 118 9.48 -7.80 -9.35
N ALA A 119 8.85 -8.93 -9.68
CA ALA A 119 8.92 -10.12 -8.83
C ALA A 119 9.52 -11.38 -9.46
N ASP A 120 9.61 -11.51 -10.80
CA ASP A 120 9.85 -12.82 -11.43
C ASP A 120 11.00 -12.89 -12.47
N ASP A 121 11.99 -11.98 -12.48
CA ASP A 121 13.16 -12.09 -13.38
C ASP A 121 14.51 -11.82 -12.67
N GLU A 122 14.76 -12.51 -11.55
CA GLU A 122 16.13 -12.93 -11.19
C GLU A 122 16.08 -14.38 -10.70
N SER A 123 15.73 -15.28 -11.62
CA SER A 123 16.18 -16.66 -11.53
C SER A 123 17.27 -16.87 -12.58
N ASP A 124 18.41 -17.36 -12.09
CA ASP A 124 19.54 -17.97 -12.79
C ASP A 124 20.70 -17.13 -13.37
N SER A 125 21.88 -17.48 -12.82
CA SER A 125 23.19 -17.69 -13.46
C SER A 125 24.18 -16.51 -13.57
N ASN A 126 25.16 -16.44 -12.65
CA ASN A 126 26.49 -17.08 -12.81
C ASN A 126 27.35 -16.92 -11.53
#